data_AF-A0A485MJW3-F1
#
_entry.id   AF-A0A485MJW3-F1
#
_cell.length_a   1.000
_cell.length_b   1.000
_cell.length_c   1.000
_cell.angle_alpha   90.00
_cell.angle_beta   90.00
_cell.angle_gamma   90.00
#
_symmetry.space_group_name_H-M   'P 1'
#
loop_
_entity.id
_entity.type
_entity.pdbx_description
1 polymer ?
#
loop_
_entity_poly.entity_id
_entity_poly.type
_entity_poly.pdbx_seq_one_letter_code
_entity_poly.pdbx_strand_id
1 'polypeptide(L)'
;VIHNNFSILEGLMTKVHAITATQKTVDTPSGKLCNDRCAVQNIIPASIGTVKTVNKVIPELNGKLTGMALHVPTLNVSIMDVTPCLEKAAKYNDIKEVVKRASEGPFKGILDYTEDQVVY
;
A
#
# COMPACT_ATOMS: atom_id res chain seq x y z
N VAL A 1 11.02 -8.47 -0.29
CA VAL A 1 10.65 -9.85 0.12
C VAL A 1 10.03 -10.61 -1.04
N ILE A 2 8.80 -10.26 -1.46
CA ILE A 2 8.07 -10.99 -2.52
C ILE A 2 8.84 -11.04 -3.85
N HIS A 3 9.33 -9.89 -4.32
CA HIS A 3 10.09 -9.82 -5.57
C HIS A 3 11.29 -10.76 -5.59
N ASN A 4 12.12 -10.73 -4.54
CA ASN A 4 13.34 -11.54 -4.46
C ASN A 4 13.09 -13.06 -4.45
N ASN A 5 11.89 -13.52 -4.05
CA ASN A 5 11.57 -14.95 -3.95
C ASN A 5 10.76 -15.45 -5.15
N PHE A 6 9.83 -14.64 -5.65
CA PHE A 6 8.82 -15.08 -6.63
C PHE A 6 8.86 -14.33 -7.96
N SER A 7 9.68 -13.28 -8.08
CA SER A 7 9.77 -12.38 -9.25
C SER A 7 8.42 -11.75 -9.63
N ILE A 8 8.26 -10.47 -9.36
CA ILE A 8 7.06 -9.73 -9.78
C ILE A 8 7.22 -9.32 -11.24
N LEU A 9 6.23 -9.68 -12.07
CA LEU A 9 6.13 -9.27 -13.47
C LEU A 9 5.45 -7.92 -13.60
N GLU A 10 4.27 -7.81 -13.00
CA GLU A 10 3.49 -6.57 -12.90
C GLU A 10 2.65 -6.60 -11.62
N GLY A 11 2.14 -5.47 -11.19
CA GLY A 11 1.24 -5.45 -10.04
C GLY A 11 0.56 -4.12 -9.83
N LEU A 12 -0.62 -4.19 -9.23
CA LEU A 12 -1.41 -3.04 -8.83
C LEU A 12 -1.39 -2.91 -7.31
N MET A 13 -1.16 -1.70 -6.81
CA MET A 13 -1.27 -1.38 -5.40
C MET A 13 -2.40 -0.39 -5.13
N THR A 14 -3.18 -0.67 -4.09
CA THR A 14 -4.22 0.22 -3.59
C THR A 14 -3.91 0.61 -2.15
N LYS A 15 -3.70 1.90 -1.90
CA LYS A 15 -3.51 2.41 -0.53
C LYS A 15 -4.85 2.91 0.00
N VAL A 16 -5.36 2.29 1.06
CA VAL A 16 -6.47 2.82 1.86
C VAL A 16 -5.86 3.63 2.99
N HIS A 17 -5.88 4.95 2.85
CA HIS A 17 -5.16 5.89 3.70
C HIS A 17 -6.12 6.58 4.67
N ALA A 18 -5.75 6.65 5.95
CA ALA A 18 -6.42 7.52 6.91
C ALA A 18 -6.35 8.99 6.46
N ILE A 19 -7.33 9.81 6.83
CA ILE A 19 -7.26 11.24 6.57
C ILE A 19 -6.08 11.87 7.33
N THR A 20 -5.48 12.89 6.73
CA THR A 20 -4.38 13.66 7.32
C THR A 20 -4.78 15.13 7.47
N ALA A 21 -3.92 15.94 8.11
CA ALA A 21 -4.14 17.37 8.28
C ALA A 21 -4.27 18.16 6.96
N THR A 22 -3.88 17.58 5.82
CA THR A 22 -4.02 18.22 4.50
C THR A 22 -5.44 18.11 3.93
N GLN A 23 -6.24 17.16 4.42
CA GLN A 23 -7.65 16.99 4.05
C GLN A 23 -8.55 17.91 4.88
N LYS A 24 -9.68 18.33 4.30
CA LYS A 24 -10.57 19.32 4.90
C LYS A 24 -11.72 18.65 5.66
N THR A 25 -12.13 19.27 6.77
CA THR A 25 -13.24 18.81 7.62
C THR A 25 -14.61 19.10 7.04
N VAL A 26 -14.70 20.08 6.14
CA VAL A 26 -15.90 20.46 5.40
C VAL A 26 -15.51 20.78 3.97
N ASP A 27 -16.48 20.75 3.06
CA ASP A 27 -16.24 21.08 1.65
C ASP A 27 -15.63 22.50 1.56
N THR A 28 -14.41 22.60 1.04
CA THR A 28 -13.63 23.84 1.00
C THR A 28 -12.79 23.86 -0.27
N PRO A 29 -12.78 24.95 -1.04
CA PRO A 29 -11.97 25.04 -2.24
C PRO A 29 -10.50 24.72 -1.99
N SER A 30 -9.92 23.91 -2.86
CA SER A 30 -8.50 23.56 -2.86
C SER A 30 -7.96 23.56 -4.30
N GLY A 31 -6.64 23.43 -4.45
CA GLY A 31 -6.02 23.34 -5.78
C GLY A 31 -6.29 22.02 -6.51
N LYS A 32 -7.04 21.07 -5.91
CA LYS A 32 -7.39 19.78 -6.50
C LYS A 32 -8.85 19.46 -6.20
N LEU A 33 -9.68 19.36 -7.24
CA LEU A 33 -11.13 19.14 -7.12
C LEU A 33 -11.54 17.99 -6.19
N CYS A 34 -10.76 16.90 -6.14
CA CYS A 34 -11.05 15.77 -5.24
C CYS A 34 -10.85 16.11 -3.75
N ASN A 35 -9.95 17.04 -3.42
CA ASN A 35 -9.67 17.49 -2.06
C ASN A 35 -10.60 18.59 -1.58
N ASP A 36 -11.52 19.05 -2.44
CA ASP A 36 -12.49 20.08 -2.07
C ASP A 36 -13.63 19.52 -1.22
N ARG A 37 -13.68 18.20 -1.04
CA ARG A 37 -14.74 17.49 -0.33
C ARG A 37 -14.36 17.20 1.11
N CYS A 38 -15.36 17.17 1.98
CA CYS A 38 -15.29 16.78 3.38
C CYS A 38 -14.73 15.36 3.50
N ALA A 39 -13.55 15.22 4.08
CA ALA A 39 -12.85 13.94 4.13
C ALA A 39 -13.43 12.97 5.17
N VAL A 40 -14.23 13.46 6.11
CA VAL A 40 -14.88 12.64 7.15
C VAL A 40 -16.12 11.92 6.62
N GLN A 41 -16.67 12.37 5.49
CA GLN A 41 -17.91 11.81 4.91
C GLN A 41 -17.73 11.23 3.50
N ASN A 42 -16.51 11.25 2.95
CA ASN A 42 -16.25 10.81 1.59
C ASN A 42 -15.09 9.82 1.54
N ILE A 43 -15.13 8.93 0.54
CA ILE A 43 -13.96 8.19 0.08
C ILE A 43 -13.37 8.98 -1.08
N ILE A 44 -12.17 9.53 -0.90
CA ILE A 44 -11.57 10.48 -1.84
C ILE A 44 -10.42 9.80 -2.61
N PRO A 45 -10.52 9.64 -3.94
CA PRO A 45 -9.42 9.13 -4.75
C PRO A 45 -8.22 10.09 -4.74
N ALA A 46 -7.03 9.53 -4.64
CA ALA A 46 -5.76 10.25 -4.65
C ALA A 46 -4.71 9.52 -5.48
N SER A 47 -3.76 10.28 -6.03
CA SER A 47 -2.59 9.71 -6.69
C SER A 47 -1.54 9.30 -5.67
N ILE A 48 -0.83 8.20 -5.96
CA ILE A 48 0.19 7.65 -5.06
C ILE A 48 1.60 8.05 -5.52
N GLY A 49 2.37 8.65 -4.61
CA GLY A 49 3.81 8.87 -4.80
C GLY A 49 4.67 7.62 -4.59
N THR A 50 4.17 6.63 -3.85
CA THR A 50 4.87 5.38 -3.50
C THR A 50 5.40 4.63 -4.72
N VAL A 51 4.63 4.56 -5.83
CA VAL A 51 5.08 3.90 -7.07
C VAL A 51 6.40 4.50 -7.57
N LYS A 52 6.48 5.84 -7.60
CA LYS A 52 7.69 6.55 -8.04
C LYS A 52 8.87 6.27 -7.09
N THR A 53 8.61 6.13 -5.80
CA THR A 53 9.64 5.81 -4.81
C THR A 53 10.12 4.38 -4.95
N VAL A 54 9.21 3.41 -5.11
CA VAL A 54 9.56 1.99 -5.30
C VAL A 54 10.43 1.82 -6.55
N ASN A 55 10.09 2.49 -7.65
CA ASN A 55 10.89 2.46 -8.88
C ASN A 55 12.32 2.98 -8.68
N LYS A 56 12.52 3.91 -7.73
CA LYS A 56 13.85 4.47 -7.41
C LYS A 56 14.64 3.58 -6.45
N VAL A 57 13.97 3.00 -5.45
CA VAL A 57 14.63 2.21 -4.39
C VAL A 57 14.87 0.76 -4.85
N ILE A 58 14.01 0.22 -5.70
CA ILE A 58 14.10 -1.13 -6.25
C ILE A 58 14.01 -1.03 -7.79
N PRO A 59 15.15 -0.79 -8.48
CA PRO A 59 15.16 -0.57 -9.93
C PRO A 59 14.57 -1.71 -10.76
N GLU A 60 14.67 -2.96 -10.27
CA GLU A 60 14.12 -4.16 -10.92
C GLU A 60 12.58 -4.16 -11.04
N LEU A 61 11.91 -3.32 -10.24
CA LEU A 61 10.47 -3.10 -10.24
C LEU A 61 10.05 -1.87 -11.04
N ASN A 62 11.00 -1.16 -11.65
CA ASN A 62 10.69 0.05 -12.40
C ASN A 62 9.75 -0.25 -13.57
N GLY A 63 8.61 0.44 -13.60
CA GLY A 63 7.57 0.26 -14.62
C GLY A 63 6.69 -0.98 -14.43
N LYS A 64 6.96 -1.82 -13.43
CA LYS A 64 6.17 -3.05 -13.16
C LYS A 64 5.04 -2.83 -12.17
N LEU A 65 5.20 -1.86 -11.27
CA LEU A 65 4.19 -1.56 -10.27
C LEU A 65 3.49 -0.24 -10.58
N THR A 66 2.17 -0.22 -10.44
CA THR A 66 1.34 0.98 -10.52
C THR A 66 0.29 0.96 -9.41
N GLY A 67 -0.43 2.06 -9.18
CA GLY A 67 -1.41 2.09 -8.10
C GLY A 67 -2.18 3.38 -7.90
N MET A 68 -3.18 3.30 -7.02
CA MET A 68 -4.07 4.39 -6.62
C MET A 68 -4.28 4.42 -5.11
N ALA A 69 -4.59 5.59 -4.55
CA ALA A 69 -4.93 5.75 -3.15
C ALA A 69 -6.39 6.14 -2.99
N LEU A 70 -6.95 5.76 -1.86
CA LEU A 70 -8.26 6.16 -1.37
C LEU A 70 -8.06 6.73 0.03
N HIS A 71 -8.49 7.96 0.26
CA HIS A 71 -8.59 8.49 1.62
C HIS A 71 -9.95 8.09 2.20
N VAL A 72 -9.93 7.46 3.37
CA VAL A 72 -11.12 6.97 4.09
C VAL A 72 -11.23 7.64 5.46
N PRO A 73 -12.44 7.71 6.05
CA PRO A 73 -12.69 8.47 7.27
C PRO A 73 -12.22 7.71 8.53
N THR A 74 -10.93 7.38 8.59
CA THR A 74 -10.22 6.87 9.76
C THR A 74 -9.15 7.88 10.18
N LEU A 75 -8.90 7.99 11.49
CA LEU A 75 -8.01 9.01 12.04
C LEU A 75 -6.52 8.64 11.91
N ASN A 76 -6.21 7.35 11.93
CA ASN A 76 -4.86 6.84 11.81
C ASN A 76 -4.91 5.38 11.33
N VAL A 77 -3.73 4.84 11.03
CA VAL A 77 -3.50 3.53 10.42
C VAL A 77 -4.02 3.48 8.98
N SER A 78 -3.34 2.70 8.15
CA SER A 78 -3.62 2.63 6.73
C SER A 78 -3.28 1.25 6.21
N ILE A 79 -4.00 0.82 5.18
CA ILE A 79 -3.85 -0.49 4.58
C ILE A 79 -3.22 -0.33 3.20
N MET A 80 -2.28 -1.21 2.90
CA MET A 80 -1.71 -1.35 1.57
C MET A 80 -2.14 -2.69 1.01
N ASP A 81 -3.01 -2.65 0.01
CA ASP A 81 -3.39 -3.82 -0.78
C ASP A 81 -2.46 -3.90 -2.00
N VAL A 82 -1.88 -5.07 -2.24
CA VAL A 82 -0.94 -5.30 -3.33
C VAL A 82 -1.33 -6.59 -4.04
N THR A 83 -1.65 -6.47 -5.32
CA THR A 83 -2.02 -7.57 -6.21
C THR A 83 -0.94 -7.73 -7.27
N PRO A 84 0.11 -8.54 -7.01
CA PRO A 84 1.16 -8.80 -7.99
C PRO A 84 0.85 -10.02 -8.86
N CYS A 85 1.19 -9.92 -10.14
CA CYS A 85 1.40 -11.06 -11.02
C CYS A 85 2.82 -11.59 -10.80
N LEU A 86 2.93 -12.83 -10.34
CA LEU A 86 4.21 -13.49 -10.08
C LEU A 86 4.63 -14.30 -11.30
N GLU A 87 5.93 -14.31 -11.60
CA GLU A 87 6.51 -15.16 -12.64
C GLU A 87 6.51 -16.62 -12.22
N LYS A 88 6.83 -16.88 -10.95
CA LYS A 88 6.79 -18.21 -10.35
C LYS A 88 5.46 -18.41 -9.64
N ALA A 89 4.77 -19.49 -10.00
CA ALA A 89 3.58 -19.91 -9.27
C ALA A 89 3.95 -20.19 -7.79
N ALA A 90 3.19 -19.61 -6.87
CA ALA A 90 3.41 -19.72 -5.45
C ALA A 90 2.08 -20.06 -4.76
N LYS A 91 2.10 -20.97 -3.79
CA LYS A 91 0.94 -21.18 -2.93
C LYS A 91 0.89 -20.10 -1.87
N TYR A 92 -0.31 -19.81 -1.38
CA TYR A 92 -0.51 -18.82 -0.33
C TYR A 92 0.34 -19.10 0.93
N ASN A 93 0.42 -20.37 1.35
CA ASN A 93 1.25 -20.75 2.49
C ASN A 93 2.75 -20.49 2.27
N ASP A 94 3.26 -20.70 1.06
CA ASP A 94 4.67 -20.43 0.73
C ASP A 94 4.97 -18.93 0.83
N ILE A 95 4.03 -18.08 0.39
CA ILE A 95 4.14 -16.63 0.52
C ILE A 95 4.16 -16.22 2.00
N LYS A 96 3.25 -16.76 2.81
CA LYS A 96 3.19 -16.49 4.26
C LYS A 96 4.49 -16.86 4.96
N GLU A 97 5.04 -18.05 4.69
CA GLU A 97 6.29 -18.50 5.29
C GLU A 97 7.47 -17.60 4.93
N VAL A 98 7.58 -17.18 3.67
CA VAL A 98 8.64 -16.28 3.21
C VAL A 98 8.53 -14.91 3.90
N VAL A 99 7.31 -14.38 4.06
CA VAL A 99 7.08 -13.10 4.75
C VAL A 99 7.39 -13.22 6.24
N LYS A 100 6.94 -14.29 6.90
CA LYS A 100 7.23 -14.55 8.31
C LYS A 100 8.73 -14.72 8.58
N ARG A 101 9.42 -15.48 7.74
CA ARG A 101 10.89 -15.62 7.85
C ARG A 101 11.61 -14.29 7.66
N ALA A 102 11.09 -13.45 6.77
CA ALA A 102 11.64 -12.13 6.53
C ALA A 102 11.44 -11.18 7.72
N SER A 103 10.26 -11.20 8.37
CA SER A 103 9.96 -10.40 9.57
C SER A 103 10.77 -10.85 10.79
N GLU A 104 11.01 -12.15 10.96
CA GLU A 104 11.81 -12.69 12.07
C GLU A 104 13.32 -12.60 11.84
N GLY A 105 13.76 -12.39 10.59
CA GLY A 105 15.16 -12.34 10.18
C GLY A 105 15.61 -10.94 9.74
N PRO A 106 15.91 -10.73 8.45
CA PRO A 106 16.58 -9.53 7.96
C PRO A 106 15.77 -8.23 8.13
N PHE A 107 14.45 -8.31 8.30
CA PHE A 107 13.59 -7.15 8.50
C PHE A 107 13.04 -7.04 9.93
N LYS A 108 13.64 -7.71 10.90
CA LYS A 108 13.23 -7.63 12.30
C LYS A 108 13.26 -6.19 12.80
N GLY A 109 12.12 -5.74 13.34
CA GLY A 109 11.91 -4.36 13.79
C GLY A 109 11.49 -3.37 12.69
N ILE A 110 11.36 -3.82 11.45
CA ILE A 110 10.89 -3.02 10.30
C ILE A 110 9.61 -3.63 9.70
N LEU A 111 9.58 -4.95 9.55
CA LEU A 111 8.44 -5.73 9.07
C LEU A 111 7.99 -6.66 10.18
N ASP A 112 6.68 -6.68 10.43
CA ASP A 112 6.06 -7.63 11.35
C ASP A 112 5.05 -8.52 10.62
N TYR A 113 4.74 -9.69 11.19
CA TYR A 113 3.83 -10.67 10.63
C TYR A 113 2.86 -11.16 11.71
N THR A 114 1.56 -11.13 11.40
CA THR A 114 0.51 -11.62 12.31
C THR A 114 -0.50 -12.48 11.55
N GLU A 115 -1.05 -13.48 12.23
CA GLU A 115 -2.22 -14.27 11.80
C GLU A 115 -3.45 -14.00 12.69
N ASP A 116 -3.34 -13.03 13.61
CA ASP A 116 -4.42 -12.68 14.51
C ASP A 116 -5.53 -11.93 13.75
N GLN A 117 -6.76 -12.03 14.25
CA GLN A 117 -7.86 -11.21 13.75
C GLN A 117 -7.72 -9.79 14.30
N VAL A 118 -7.03 -8.95 13.53
CA VAL A 118 -6.75 -7.55 13.85
C VAL A 118 -7.70 -6.61 13.14
N VAL A 119 -7.99 -5.49 13.80
CA VAL A 119 -8.68 -4.34 13.21
C VAL A 119 -7.76 -3.14 13.34
N TYR A 120 -7.64 -2.38 12.26
CA TYR A 120 -6.72 -1.28 12.10
C TYR A 120 -7.46 0.01 11.72
#